data_AF-G0PLF1-F1
#
_entry.id   AF-G0PLF1-F1
#
_cell.length_a   1.000
_cell.length_b   1.000
_cell.length_c   1.000
_cell.angle_alpha   90.00
_cell.angle_beta   90.00
_cell.angle_gamma   90.00
#
_symmetry.space_group_name_H-M   'P 1'
#
loop_
_entity.id
_entity.type
_entity.pdbx_description
1 polymer ?
#
loop_
_entity_poly.entity_id
_entity_poly.type
_entity_poly.pdbx_seq_one_letter_code
_entity_poly.pdbx_strand_id
1 'polypeptide(L)'
;MTTNEPLLGCLPIQKSLITLSIFGIFGSLLTCGSERFLAFGSIFSFIFYCFLLFGTIRYNVKVLDCCRKLLAFFLFLHVILMFFLPVVITSSMASKSLGTLGPKENQQKNQFWLGVLAGLATEMFIVLGASVMYLKYVMVKRLHLFAIQMERLKSEELTV
;
A
#
# COMPACT_ATOMS: atom_id res chain seq x y z
N MET A 1 -17.72 8.23 -29.08
CA MET A 1 -18.45 7.60 -27.96
C MET A 1 -17.88 8.11 -26.65
N THR A 2 -18.66 8.86 -25.87
CA THR A 2 -18.31 9.24 -24.49
C THR A 2 -18.61 8.04 -23.58
N THR A 3 -17.71 7.07 -23.53
CA THR A 3 -17.80 5.97 -22.55
C THR A 3 -17.58 6.56 -21.17
N ASN A 4 -18.66 6.65 -20.38
CA ASN A 4 -18.62 7.11 -19.01
C ASN A 4 -17.53 6.34 -18.24
N GLU A 5 -16.55 7.05 -17.69
CA GLU A 5 -15.46 6.47 -16.91
C GLU A 5 -16.02 5.60 -15.76
N PRO A 6 -15.34 4.50 -15.38
CA PRO A 6 -15.84 3.66 -14.30
C PRO A 6 -15.77 4.42 -12.97
N LEU A 7 -16.94 4.55 -12.31
CA LEU A 7 -17.10 5.26 -11.04
C LEU A 7 -17.14 4.26 -9.86
N LEU A 8 -16.51 4.61 -8.74
CA LEU A 8 -16.66 3.95 -7.44
C LEU A 8 -17.64 4.78 -6.61
N GLY A 9 -18.94 4.50 -6.72
CA GLY A 9 -19.95 5.41 -6.19
C GLY A 9 -19.90 6.75 -6.94
N CYS A 10 -19.51 7.83 -6.26
CA CYS A 10 -19.35 9.16 -6.87
C CYS A 10 -17.89 9.49 -7.27
N LEU A 11 -16.93 8.61 -6.99
CA LEU A 11 -15.51 8.88 -7.24
C LEU A 11 -15.03 8.34 -8.59
N PRO A 12 -14.42 9.18 -9.45
CA PRO A 12 -13.79 8.71 -10.70
C PRO A 12 -12.57 7.84 -10.37
N ILE A 13 -12.70 6.52 -10.61
CA ILE A 13 -11.69 5.52 -10.23
C ILE A 13 -10.34 5.87 -10.85
N GLN A 14 -10.33 6.25 -12.13
CA GLN A 14 -9.11 6.55 -12.85
C GLN A 14 -8.36 7.73 -12.22
N LYS A 15 -9.06 8.85 -11.95
CA LYS A 15 -8.45 10.05 -11.37
C LYS A 15 -7.93 9.78 -9.96
N SER A 16 -8.71 9.12 -9.12
CA SER A 16 -8.28 8.76 -7.76
C SER A 16 -7.05 7.85 -7.77
N LEU A 17 -6.99 6.88 -8.68
CA LEU A 17 -5.89 5.94 -8.79
C LEU A 17 -4.60 6.63 -9.31
N ILE A 18 -4.74 7.58 -10.24
CA ILE A 18 -3.63 8.42 -10.71
C ILE A 18 -3.10 9.27 -9.56
N THR A 19 -3.97 9.97 -8.83
CA THR A 19 -3.57 10.78 -7.67
C THR A 19 -2.84 9.94 -6.63
N LEU A 20 -3.39 8.77 -6.26
CA LEU A 20 -2.75 7.84 -5.32
C LEU A 20 -1.39 7.33 -5.82
N SER A 21 -1.22 7.14 -7.14
CA SER A 21 0.05 6.72 -7.73
C SER A 21 1.09 7.83 -7.64
N ILE A 22 0.71 9.08 -7.94
CA ILE A 22 1.60 10.24 -7.82
C ILE A 22 2.06 10.43 -6.37
N PHE A 23 1.13 10.33 -5.40
CA PHE A 23 1.47 10.36 -3.98
C PHE A 23 2.40 9.20 -3.59
N GLY A 24 2.16 8.00 -4.12
CA GLY A 24 3.02 6.83 -3.89
C GLY A 24 4.43 7.01 -4.43
N ILE A 25 4.57 7.58 -5.63
CA ILE A 25 5.86 7.94 -6.24
C ILE A 25 6.59 8.96 -5.37
N PHE A 26 5.90 10.04 -4.99
CA PHE A 26 6.48 11.09 -4.15
C PHE A 26 6.95 10.54 -2.79
N GLY A 27 6.13 9.71 -2.14
CA GLY A 27 6.51 9.03 -0.90
C GLY A 27 7.71 8.08 -1.07
N SER A 28 7.81 7.41 -2.22
CA SER A 28 8.97 6.57 -2.54
C SER A 28 10.24 7.43 -2.69
N LEU A 29 10.16 8.57 -3.38
CA LEU A 29 11.30 9.50 -3.53
C LEU A 29 11.78 10.04 -2.17
N LEU A 30 10.86 10.41 -1.28
CA LEU A 30 11.22 10.93 0.06
C LEU A 30 11.95 9.88 0.92
N THR A 31 11.64 8.60 0.72
CA THR A 31 12.25 7.51 1.50
C THR A 31 13.58 7.02 0.91
N CYS A 32 13.95 7.47 -0.28
CA CYS A 32 15.15 7.05 -1.01
C CYS A 32 16.47 7.50 -0.31
N GLY A 33 16.42 8.53 0.53
CA GLY A 33 17.59 9.03 1.27
C GLY A 33 17.94 8.27 2.55
N SER A 34 17.25 7.18 2.86
CA SER A 34 17.42 6.44 4.13
C SER A 34 18.37 5.23 4.00
N GLU A 35 18.52 4.48 5.09
CA GLU A 35 19.31 3.25 5.24
C GLU A 35 19.17 2.27 4.05
N ARG A 36 20.21 1.48 3.76
CA ARG A 36 20.29 0.60 2.57
C ARG A 36 19.07 -0.32 2.39
N PHE A 37 18.50 -0.84 3.48
CA PHE A 37 17.30 -1.68 3.44
C PHE A 37 16.04 -0.92 3.00
N LEU A 38 15.88 0.33 3.45
CA LEU A 38 14.76 1.18 3.02
C LEU A 38 14.89 1.60 1.55
N ALA A 39 16.12 1.75 1.06
CA ALA A 39 16.38 2.10 -0.34
C ALA A 39 15.85 1.04 -1.32
N PHE A 40 16.06 -0.26 -1.03
CA PHE A 40 15.51 -1.35 -1.87
C PHE A 40 13.98 -1.34 -1.91
N GLY A 41 13.34 -1.16 -0.75
CA GLY A 41 11.88 -1.05 -0.66
C GLY A 41 11.33 0.15 -1.42
N SER A 42 12.04 1.28 -1.39
CA SER A 42 11.67 2.50 -2.12
C SER A 42 11.74 2.30 -3.63
N ILE A 43 12.83 1.72 -4.16
CA ILE A 43 12.97 1.44 -5.60
C ILE A 43 11.86 0.52 -6.09
N PHE A 44 11.61 -0.57 -5.36
CA PHE A 44 10.54 -1.50 -5.71
C PHE A 44 9.16 -0.80 -5.70
N SER A 45 8.88 0.01 -4.68
CA SER A 45 7.63 0.77 -4.57
C SER A 45 7.47 1.77 -5.71
N PHE A 46 8.54 2.49 -6.06
CA PHE A 46 8.56 3.43 -7.19
C PHE A 46 8.22 2.73 -8.50
N ILE A 47 8.88 1.61 -8.80
CA ILE A 47 8.62 0.81 -9.99
C ILE A 47 7.16 0.36 -10.01
N PHE A 48 6.67 -0.17 -8.89
CA PHE A 48 5.28 -0.61 -8.77
C PHE A 48 4.28 0.52 -9.05
N TYR A 49 4.47 1.71 -8.47
CA TYR A 49 3.60 2.85 -8.71
C TYR A 49 3.67 3.36 -10.15
N CYS A 50 4.85 3.30 -10.80
CA CYS A 50 5.00 3.59 -12.22
C CYS A 50 4.21 2.60 -13.10
N PHE A 51 4.28 1.29 -12.80
CA PHE A 51 3.48 0.27 -13.50
C PHE A 51 1.98 0.48 -13.30
N LEU A 52 1.56 0.80 -12.08
CA LEU A 52 0.16 1.03 -11.75
C LEU A 52 -0.38 2.28 -12.48
N LEU A 53 0.42 3.35 -12.54
CA LEU A 53 0.11 4.55 -13.31
C LEU A 53 0.03 4.24 -14.81
N PHE A 54 1.01 3.52 -15.36
CA PHE A 54 1.04 3.13 -16.77
C PHE A 54 -0.17 2.26 -17.15
N GLY A 55 -0.49 1.24 -16.35
CA GLY A 55 -1.66 0.40 -16.54
C GLY A 55 -2.95 1.21 -16.53
N THR A 56 -3.07 2.17 -15.61
CA THR A 56 -4.25 3.03 -15.45
C THR A 56 -4.44 4.01 -16.62
N ILE A 57 -3.36 4.56 -17.18
CA ILE A 57 -3.42 5.50 -18.32
C ILE A 57 -3.69 4.75 -19.62
N ARG A 58 -3.06 3.60 -19.84
CA ARG A 58 -3.14 2.85 -21.10
C ARG A 58 -4.26 1.83 -21.14
N TYR A 59 -5.00 1.63 -20.04
CA TYR A 59 -6.03 0.58 -19.91
C TYR A 59 -5.52 -0.81 -20.33
N ASN A 60 -4.23 -1.10 -20.11
CA ASN A 60 -3.63 -2.35 -20.57
C ASN A 60 -4.00 -3.52 -19.65
N VAL A 61 -4.89 -4.40 -20.12
CA VAL A 61 -5.47 -5.50 -19.34
C VAL A 61 -4.41 -6.37 -18.67
N LYS A 62 -3.32 -6.71 -19.38
CA LYS A 62 -2.25 -7.55 -18.83
C LYS A 62 -1.50 -6.88 -17.68
N VAL A 63 -1.20 -5.58 -17.82
CA VAL A 63 -0.52 -4.81 -16.76
C VAL A 63 -1.43 -4.66 -15.55
N LEU A 64 -2.71 -4.35 -15.76
CA LEU A 64 -3.69 -4.25 -14.67
C LEU A 64 -3.89 -5.58 -13.93
N ASP A 65 -3.89 -6.72 -14.64
CA ASP A 65 -3.99 -8.04 -14.01
C ASP A 65 -2.75 -8.34 -13.14
N CYS A 66 -1.56 -8.02 -13.65
CA CYS A 66 -0.31 -8.13 -12.91
C CYS A 66 -0.34 -7.25 -11.64
N CYS A 67 -0.69 -5.98 -11.77
CA CYS A 67 -0.85 -5.06 -10.63
C CYS A 67 -1.88 -5.56 -9.62
N ARG A 68 -3.00 -6.14 -10.08
CA ARG A 68 -4.03 -6.71 -9.21
C ARG A 68 -3.52 -7.88 -8.38
N LYS A 69 -2.81 -8.84 -9.00
CA LYS A 69 -2.22 -10.00 -8.32
C LYS A 69 -1.16 -9.56 -7.32
N LEU A 70 -0.31 -8.63 -7.72
CA LEU A 70 0.76 -8.11 -6.89
C LEU A 70 0.21 -7.30 -5.70
N LEU A 71 -0.84 -6.50 -5.89
CA LEU A 71 -1.57 -5.85 -4.78
C LEU A 71 -2.20 -6.85 -3.81
N ALA A 72 -2.80 -7.93 -4.31
CA ALA A 72 -3.36 -8.97 -3.45
C ALA A 72 -2.27 -9.67 -2.63
N PHE A 73 -1.12 -9.96 -3.24
CA PHE A 73 0.05 -10.50 -2.55
C PHE A 73 0.56 -9.55 -1.46
N PHE A 74 0.71 -8.25 -1.75
CA PHE A 74 1.13 -7.27 -0.75
C PHE A 74 0.12 -7.12 0.38
N LEU A 75 -1.18 -7.14 0.08
CA LEU A 75 -2.22 -7.08 1.10
C LEU A 75 -2.15 -8.28 2.04
N PHE A 76 -1.94 -9.49 1.50
CA PHE A 76 -1.74 -10.69 2.30
C PHE A 76 -0.49 -10.60 3.19
N LEU A 77 0.64 -10.18 2.62
CA LEU A 77 1.88 -9.98 3.37
C LEU A 77 1.70 -8.93 4.48
N HIS A 78 0.97 -7.86 4.22
CA HIS A 78 0.72 -6.79 5.18
C HIS A 78 -0.15 -7.25 6.35
N VAL A 79 -1.14 -8.10 6.08
CA VAL A 79 -1.95 -8.75 7.14
C VAL A 79 -1.07 -9.65 8.01
N ILE A 80 -0.16 -10.42 7.43
CA ILE A 80 0.81 -11.21 8.21
C ILE A 80 1.65 -10.29 9.09
N LEU A 81 2.26 -9.24 8.50
CA LEU A 81 3.09 -8.28 9.22
C LEU A 81 2.35 -7.59 10.37
N MET A 82 1.04 -7.35 10.24
CA MET A 82 0.21 -6.76 11.29
C MET A 82 0.27 -7.56 12.61
N PHE A 83 0.38 -8.89 12.55
CA PHE A 83 0.45 -9.72 13.77
C PHE A 83 1.84 -9.73 14.39
N PHE A 84 2.91 -9.68 13.60
CA PHE A 84 4.27 -9.83 14.09
C PHE A 84 4.92 -8.50 14.50
N LEU A 85 4.62 -7.41 13.79
CA LEU A 85 5.35 -6.15 13.92
C LEU A 85 5.12 -5.46 15.29
N PRO A 86 3.89 -5.39 15.85
CA PRO A 86 3.67 -4.86 17.20
C PRO A 86 4.41 -5.67 18.28
N VAL A 87 4.49 -7.00 18.13
CA VAL A 87 5.20 -7.89 19.05
C VAL A 87 6.71 -7.64 18.99
N VAL A 88 7.27 -7.45 17.79
CA VAL A 88 8.70 -7.13 17.62
C VAL A 88 9.04 -5.76 18.20
N ILE A 89 8.20 -4.74 17.98
CA ILE A 89 8.44 -3.40 18.53
C ILE A 89 8.40 -3.42 20.06
N THR A 90 7.32 -3.97 20.63
CA THR A 90 7.14 -4.01 22.10
C THR A 90 8.25 -4.80 22.78
N SER A 91 8.64 -5.96 22.25
CA SER A 91 9.75 -6.76 22.78
C SER A 91 11.11 -6.07 22.66
N SER A 92 11.39 -5.38 21.55
CA SER A 92 12.64 -4.65 21.36
C SER A 92 12.80 -3.47 22.32
N MET A 93 11.70 -2.74 22.60
CA MET A 93 11.71 -1.62 23.54
C MET A 93 11.78 -2.10 24.99
N ALA A 94 11.11 -3.21 25.33
CA ALA A 94 11.23 -3.85 26.64
C ALA A 94 12.66 -4.34 26.91
N SER A 95 13.31 -4.97 25.93
CA SER A 95 14.70 -5.43 26.04
C SER A 95 15.69 -4.27 26.25
N LYS A 96 15.54 -3.17 25.50
CA LYS A 96 16.35 -1.95 25.71
C LYS A 96 16.15 -1.36 27.10
N SER A 97 14.92 -1.39 27.63
CA SER A 97 14.65 -0.90 28.99
C SER A 97 15.41 -1.71 30.06
N LEU A 98 15.56 -3.03 29.86
CA LEU A 98 16.27 -3.91 30.80
C LEU A 98 17.80 -3.75 30.77
N GLY A 99 18.38 -3.49 29.59
CA GLY A 99 19.84 -3.35 29.44
C GLY A 99 20.42 -2.01 29.91
N THR A 100 19.59 -0.99 30.14
CA THR A 100 20.04 0.40 30.33
C THR A 100 19.75 0.99 31.72
N LEU A 101 19.20 0.22 32.69
CA LEU A 101 18.73 0.78 33.96
C LEU A 101 19.26 0.07 35.21
N GLY A 102 20.03 0.82 36.00
CA GLY A 102 20.05 0.70 37.46
C GLY A 102 18.72 1.18 38.10
N PRO A 103 18.59 1.10 39.44
CA PRO A 103 17.32 0.91 40.15
C PRO A 103 16.49 2.20 40.31
N LYS A 104 15.98 2.79 39.22
CA LYS A 104 14.98 3.87 39.27
C LYS A 104 13.63 3.38 38.71
N GLU A 105 12.80 2.83 39.60
CA GLU A 105 11.49 2.21 39.32
C GLU A 105 10.55 3.10 38.48
N ASN A 106 10.54 4.42 38.72
CA ASN A 106 9.68 5.36 37.99
C ASN A 106 10.08 5.54 36.51
N GLN A 107 11.36 5.37 36.16
CA GLN A 107 11.83 5.52 34.79
C GLN A 107 11.47 4.29 33.94
N GLN A 108 11.46 3.10 34.57
CA GLN A 108 11.09 1.84 33.92
C GLN A 108 9.59 1.78 33.57
N LYS A 109 8.71 2.26 34.47
CA LYS A 109 7.26 2.35 34.22
C LYS A 109 6.92 3.25 33.02
N ASN A 110 7.59 4.41 32.89
CA ASN A 110 7.37 5.31 31.75
C ASN A 110 7.83 4.71 30.41
N GLN A 111 8.97 4.02 30.38
CA GLN A 111 9.47 3.38 29.16
C GLN A 111 8.59 2.22 28.71
N PHE A 112 8.04 1.45 29.65
CA PHE A 112 7.08 0.40 29.35
C PHE A 112 5.81 0.96 28.70
N TRP A 113 5.18 1.96 29.32
CA TRP A 113 3.98 2.61 28.76
C TRP A 113 4.25 3.27 27.41
N LEU A 114 5.43 3.87 27.21
CA LEU A 114 5.82 4.42 25.91
C LEU A 114 5.90 3.33 24.83
N GLY A 115 6.47 2.17 25.17
CA GLY A 115 6.53 1.02 24.25
C GLY A 115 5.15 0.48 23.89
N VAL A 116 4.24 0.40 24.86
CA VAL A 116 2.83 0.01 24.63
C VAL A 116 2.14 1.02 23.70
N LEU A 117 2.29 2.32 23.96
CA LEU A 117 1.70 3.37 23.14
C LEU A 117 2.25 3.36 21.70
N ALA A 118 3.57 3.17 21.53
CA ALA A 118 4.21 3.08 20.22
C ALA A 118 3.75 1.83 19.44
N GLY A 119 3.58 0.69 20.12
CA GLY A 119 3.03 -0.53 19.53
C GLY A 119 1.60 -0.31 19.01
N LEU A 120 0.73 0.26 19.85
CA LEU A 120 -0.67 0.55 19.49
C LEU A 120 -0.76 1.56 18.33
N ALA A 121 0.03 2.64 18.38
CA ALA A 121 0.08 3.62 17.31
C ALA A 121 0.52 2.97 15.98
N THR A 122 1.52 2.09 16.02
CA THR A 122 2.00 1.37 14.85
C THR A 122 0.92 0.46 14.26
N GLU A 123 0.18 -0.25 15.10
CA GLU A 123 -0.94 -1.09 14.67
C GLU A 123 -2.01 -0.28 13.94
N MET A 124 -2.39 0.89 14.47
CA MET A 124 -3.33 1.81 13.82
C MET A 124 -2.85 2.26 12.44
N PHE A 125 -1.56 2.58 12.29
CA PHE A 125 -0.97 2.92 10.99
C PHE A 125 -0.97 1.74 10.02
N ILE A 126 -0.70 0.52 10.51
CA ILE A 126 -0.73 -0.70 9.70
C ILE A 126 -2.14 -0.96 9.18
N VAL A 127 -3.16 -0.85 10.03
CA VAL A 127 -4.58 -1.03 9.66
C VAL A 127 -5.01 0.02 8.62
N LEU A 128 -4.63 1.28 8.81
CA LEU A 128 -4.90 2.34 7.84
C LEU A 128 -4.21 2.04 6.50
N GLY A 129 -2.94 1.62 6.54
CA GLY A 129 -2.19 1.21 5.35
C GLY A 129 -2.84 0.03 4.62
N ALA A 130 -3.30 -0.98 5.36
CA ALA A 130 -4.05 -2.12 4.82
C ALA A 130 -5.33 -1.67 4.12
N SER A 131 -6.07 -0.74 4.75
CA SER A 131 -7.31 -0.18 4.22
C SER A 131 -7.09 0.56 2.90
N VAL A 132 -6.03 1.38 2.82
CA VAL A 132 -5.65 2.07 1.57
C VAL A 132 -5.20 1.09 0.49
N MET A 133 -4.44 0.04 0.86
CA MET A 133 -4.06 -1.02 -0.09
C MET A 133 -5.27 -1.79 -0.62
N TYR A 134 -6.22 -2.11 0.26
CA TYR A 134 -7.47 -2.76 -0.12
C TYR A 134 -8.27 -1.90 -1.09
N LEU A 135 -8.37 -0.59 -0.82
CA LEU A 135 -9.05 0.34 -1.72
C LEU A 135 -8.39 0.36 -3.11
N LYS A 136 -7.05 0.43 -3.18
CA LYS A 136 -6.29 0.34 -4.44
C LYS A 136 -6.58 -0.96 -5.17
N TYR A 137 -6.59 -2.09 -4.47
CA TYR A 137 -6.92 -3.40 -5.05
C TYR A 137 -8.32 -3.41 -5.67
N VAL A 138 -9.34 -2.92 -4.96
CA VAL A 138 -10.73 -2.87 -5.48
C VAL A 138 -10.84 -1.96 -6.69
N MET A 139 -10.17 -0.80 -6.68
CA MET A 139 -10.11 0.14 -7.80
C MET A 139 -9.49 -0.50 -9.04
N VAL A 140 -8.30 -1.10 -8.89
CA VAL A 140 -7.61 -1.80 -9.99
C VAL A 140 -8.45 -2.96 -10.52
N LYS A 141 -9.07 -3.75 -9.63
CA LYS A 141 -9.94 -4.87 -10.02
C LYS A 141 -11.11 -4.41 -10.90
N ARG A 142 -11.76 -3.30 -10.55
CA ARG A 142 -12.87 -2.76 -11.35
C ARG A 142 -12.40 -2.14 -12.66
N LEU A 143 -11.29 -1.40 -12.62
CA LEU A 143 -10.70 -0.82 -13.83
C LEU A 143 -10.27 -1.90 -14.83
N HIS A 144 -9.74 -3.02 -14.34
CA HIS A 144 -9.41 -4.18 -15.15
C HIS A 144 -10.64 -4.80 -15.83
N LEU A 145 -11.75 -4.97 -15.10
CA LEU A 145 -13.00 -5.47 -15.69
C LEU A 145 -13.54 -4.54 -16.77
N PHE A 146 -13.46 -3.23 -16.55
CA PHE A 146 -13.85 -2.23 -17.52
C PHE A 146 -12.97 -2.29 -18.79
N ALA A 147 -11.64 -2.41 -18.63
CA ALA A 147 -10.72 -2.53 -19.75
C ALA A 147 -11.02 -3.78 -20.63
N ILE A 148 -11.35 -4.92 -20.00
CA ILE A 148 -11.76 -6.14 -20.73
C ILE A 148 -13.03 -5.90 -21.55
N GLN A 149 -14.03 -5.24 -20.97
CA GLN A 149 -15.29 -4.95 -21.68
C GLN A 149 -15.04 -4.04 -22.88
N MET A 150 -14.17 -3.04 -22.73
CA MET A 150 -13.81 -2.12 -23.79
C MET A 150 -13.06 -2.83 -24.95
N GLU A 151 -12.13 -3.73 -24.63
CA GLU A 151 -11.45 -4.54 -25.66
C GLU A 151 -12.42 -5.46 -26.41
N ARG A 152 -13.39 -6.07 -25.72
CA ARG A 152 -14.41 -6.93 -26.35
C ARG A 152 -15.30 -6.15 -27.33
N LEU A 153 -15.82 -5.00 -26.91
CA LEU A 153 -16.65 -4.15 -27.77
C LEU A 153 -15.89 -3.73 -29.04
N LYS A 154 -14.62 -3.35 -28.89
CA LYS A 154 -13.76 -3.00 -30.04
C LYS A 154 -13.57 -4.19 -30.98
N SER A 155 -13.46 -5.42 -30.46
CA SER A 155 -13.33 -6.61 -31.30
C SER A 155 -14.61 -6.95 -32.07
N GLU A 156 -15.79 -6.69 -31.49
CA GLU A 156 -17.08 -6.91 -32.15
C GLU A 156 -17.32 -5.89 -33.28
N GLU A 157 -16.99 -4.61 -33.08
CA GLU A 157 -17.07 -3.57 -34.14
C GLU A 157 -16.17 -3.85 -35.34
N LEU A 158 -15.05 -4.54 -35.15
CA LEU A 158 -14.13 -4.90 -36.24
C LEU A 158 -14.59 -6.13 -37.05
N THR A 159 -15.59 -6.86 -36.56
CA THR A 159 -16.13 -8.06 -37.22
C THR A 159 -17.42 -7.81 -38.00
N VAL A 160 -17.96 -6.59 -37.92
CA VAL A 160 -19.17 -6.14 -38.64
C VAL A 160 -18.76 -5.25 -39.81
#